data_AF-A0A1H7YM84-F1
#
_entry.id   AF-A0A1H7YM84-F1
#
_cell.length_a   1.000
_cell.length_b   1.000
_cell.length_c   1.000
_cell.angle_alpha   90.00
_cell.angle_beta   90.00
_cell.angle_gamma   90.00
#
_symmetry.space_group_name_H-M   'P 1'
#
loop_
_entity.id
_entity.type
_entity.pdbx_description
1 polymer ?
#
loop_
_entity_poly.entity_id
_entity_poly.type
_entity_poly.pdbx_seq_one_letter_code
_entity_poly.pdbx_strand_id
1 'polypeptide(L)'
;MVNHIYYIRFALQFADMQIGQLVSEFNRQAGLNAWTSMRAYHNRALIDEFKNRGIDLSPITHDGNINFKHKVFYDLSTNKLIPLS
;
A
#
# COMPACT_ATOMS: atom_id res chain seq x y z
N MET A 1 -0.67 22.79 -5.55
CA MET A 1 -1.93 22.46 -4.82
C MET A 1 -2.61 21.17 -5.29
N VAL A 2 -2.57 20.80 -6.59
CA VAL A 2 -3.23 19.57 -7.11
C VAL A 2 -2.69 18.25 -6.51
N ASN A 3 -1.39 18.20 -6.21
CA ASN A 3 -0.71 17.03 -5.66
C ASN A 3 -1.26 16.53 -4.30
N HIS A 4 -1.73 17.45 -3.43
CA HIS A 4 -2.34 17.06 -2.16
C HIS A 4 -3.75 16.48 -2.32
N ILE A 5 -4.48 16.85 -3.38
CA ILE A 5 -5.85 16.38 -3.62
C ILE A 5 -5.85 14.89 -3.94
N TYR A 6 -4.88 14.39 -4.73
CA TYR A 6 -4.81 12.96 -5.05
C TYR A 6 -4.57 12.10 -3.82
N TYR A 7 -3.64 12.49 -2.95
CA TYR A 7 -3.40 11.77 -1.70
C TYR A 7 -4.65 11.73 -0.83
N ILE A 8 -5.30 12.88 -0.57
CA ILE A 8 -6.49 12.96 0.29
C ILE A 8 -7.61 12.07 -0.26
N ARG A 9 -7.84 12.10 -1.58
CA ARG A 9 -8.85 11.24 -2.21
C ARG A 9 -8.58 9.76 -1.98
N PHE A 10 -7.35 9.31 -2.17
CA PHE A 10 -6.99 7.91 -1.93
C PHE A 10 -7.05 7.55 -0.45
N ALA A 11 -6.60 8.42 0.45
CA ALA A 11 -6.67 8.19 1.88
C ALA A 11 -8.12 7.99 2.37
N LEU A 12 -9.04 8.85 1.92
CA LEU A 12 -10.47 8.69 2.22
C LEU A 12 -11.02 7.39 1.64
N GLN A 13 -10.70 7.08 0.39
CA GLN A 13 -11.13 5.84 -0.26
C GLN A 13 -10.61 4.59 0.47
N PHE A 14 -9.35 4.60 0.93
CA PHE A 14 -8.74 3.44 1.59
C PHE A 14 -9.20 3.27 3.03
N ALA A 15 -9.53 4.36 3.73
CA ALA A 15 -10.14 4.28 5.06
C ALA A 15 -11.46 3.47 5.06
N ASP A 16 -12.24 3.55 3.98
CA ASP A 16 -13.49 2.81 3.82
C ASP A 16 -13.32 1.35 3.35
N MET A 17 -12.11 0.95 2.94
CA MET A 17 -11.86 -0.40 2.40
C MET A 17 -11.60 -1.44 3.50
N GLN A 18 -11.99 -2.68 3.27
CA GLN A 18 -11.57 -3.82 4.10
C GLN A 18 -10.13 -4.24 3.78
N ILE A 19 -9.48 -4.94 4.71
CA ILE A 19 -8.07 -5.31 4.57
C ILE A 19 -7.78 -6.13 3.30
N GLY A 20 -8.67 -7.06 2.93
CA GLY A 20 -8.54 -7.84 1.69
C GLY A 20 -8.61 -6.98 0.43
N GLN A 21 -9.37 -5.88 0.46
CA GLN A 21 -9.46 -4.93 -0.65
C GLN A 21 -8.17 -4.10 -0.76
N LEU A 22 -7.60 -3.65 0.36
CA LEU A 22 -6.30 -2.97 0.39
C LEU A 22 -5.17 -3.85 -0.14
N VAL A 23 -5.15 -5.14 0.25
CA VAL A 23 -4.18 -6.12 -0.26
C VAL A 23 -4.36 -6.32 -1.77
N SER A 24 -5.61 -6.41 -2.24
CA SER A 24 -5.91 -6.51 -3.67
C SER A 24 -5.41 -5.29 -4.44
N GLU A 25 -5.58 -4.09 -3.88
CA GLU A 25 -5.09 -2.86 -4.49
C GLU A 25 -3.56 -2.78 -4.49
N PHE A 26 -2.89 -3.20 -3.40
CA PHE A 26 -1.43 -3.33 -3.39
C PHE A 26 -0.95 -4.26 -4.52
N ASN A 27 -1.59 -5.42 -4.64
CA ASN A 27 -1.25 -6.42 -5.64
C ASN A 27 -1.52 -5.97 -7.08
N ARG A 28 -2.43 -5.02 -7.28
CA ARG A 28 -2.66 -4.36 -8.57
C ARG A 28 -1.52 -3.40 -8.94
N GLN A 29 -0.91 -2.76 -7.95
CA GLN A 29 0.24 -1.87 -8.14
C GLN A 29 1.57 -2.61 -8.24
N ALA A 30 1.65 -3.83 -7.69
CA ALA A 30 2.84 -4.65 -7.69
C ALA A 30 3.28 -5.02 -9.12
N GLY A 31 4.56 -4.82 -9.44
CA GLY A 31 5.14 -5.14 -10.75
C GLY A 31 4.79 -4.16 -11.89
N LEU A 32 3.98 -3.13 -11.63
CA LEU A 32 3.72 -2.10 -12.65
C LEU A 32 4.97 -1.23 -12.87
N ASN A 33 5.38 -1.14 -14.14
CA ASN A 33 6.53 -0.32 -14.58
C ASN A 33 6.16 1.15 -14.85
N ALA A 34 4.98 1.61 -14.40
CA ALA A 34 4.52 2.98 -14.61
C ALA A 34 4.98 3.90 -13.47
N TRP A 35 5.65 5.01 -13.82
CA TRP A 35 6.15 6.00 -12.87
C TRP A 35 5.38 7.31 -13.05
N THR A 36 4.19 7.39 -12.44
CA THR A 36 3.36 8.61 -12.47
C THR A 36 3.20 9.19 -11.08
N SER A 37 3.08 10.52 -10.97
CA SER A 37 2.84 11.19 -9.68
C SER A 37 1.56 10.69 -9.01
N MET A 38 0.52 10.39 -9.78
CA MET A 38 -0.73 9.82 -9.26
C MET A 38 -0.49 8.46 -8.58
N ARG A 39 0.33 7.59 -9.18
CA ARG A 39 0.73 6.32 -8.57
C ARG A 39 1.53 6.53 -7.29
N ALA A 40 2.42 7.53 -7.25
CA ALA A 40 3.15 7.84 -6.03
C ALA A 40 2.23 8.25 -4.87
N TYR A 41 1.23 9.11 -5.12
CA TYR A 41 0.25 9.50 -4.10
C TYR A 41 -0.66 8.34 -3.69
N HIS A 42 -1.09 7.53 -4.65
CA HIS A 42 -1.85 6.30 -4.41
C HIS A 42 -1.09 5.35 -3.49
N ASN A 43 0.15 4.99 -3.86
CA ASN A 43 0.98 4.05 -3.11
C ASN A 43 1.29 4.58 -1.70
N ARG A 44 1.53 5.88 -1.56
CA ARG A 44 1.73 6.52 -0.25
C ARG A 44 0.49 6.39 0.62
N ALA A 45 -0.69 6.77 0.12
CA ALA A 45 -1.94 6.66 0.87
C ALA A 45 -2.23 5.22 1.29
N LEU A 46 -1.92 4.24 0.42
CA LEU A 46 -2.11 2.83 0.72
C LEU A 46 -1.17 2.33 1.83
N ILE A 47 0.11 2.72 1.79
CA ILE A 47 1.08 2.42 2.85
C ILE A 47 0.67 3.06 4.17
N ASP A 48 0.26 4.32 4.14
CA ASP A 48 -0.15 5.06 5.33
C ASP A 48 -1.40 4.43 5.94
N GLU A 49 -2.35 3.94 5.13
CA GLU A 49 -3.52 3.22 5.64
C GLU A 49 -3.16 1.89 6.30
N PHE A 50 -2.25 1.10 5.74
CA PHE A 50 -1.78 -0.12 6.42
C PHE A 50 -1.12 0.19 7.77
N LYS A 51 -0.33 1.26 7.85
CA LYS A 51 0.28 1.73 9.11
C LYS A 51 -0.77 2.22 10.11
N ASN A 52 -1.77 2.97 9.66
CA ASN A 52 -2.87 3.44 10.51
C ASN A 52 -3.65 2.29 11.13
N ARG A 53 -3.73 1.15 10.44
CA ARG A 53 -4.34 -0.10 10.95
C ARG A 53 -3.39 -0.93 11.82
N GLY A 54 -2.18 -0.47 12.06
CA GLY A 54 -1.18 -1.15 12.88
C GLY A 54 -0.59 -2.40 12.24
N ILE A 55 -0.67 -2.54 10.91
CA ILE A 55 -0.13 -3.69 10.19
C ILE A 55 1.38 -3.56 10.07
N ASP A 56 2.09 -4.64 10.36
CA ASP A 56 3.54 -4.70 10.25
C ASP A 56 3.98 -4.88 8.78
N LEU A 57 4.70 -3.88 8.29
CA LEU A 57 5.22 -3.79 6.91
C LEU A 57 6.72 -4.08 6.84
N SER A 58 7.36 -4.45 7.95
CA SER A 58 8.78 -4.81 7.99
C SER A 58 9.18 -5.88 6.97
N PRO A 59 8.35 -6.91 6.64
CA PRO A 59 8.75 -7.94 5.68
C PRO A 59 8.87 -7.45 4.23
N ILE A 60 8.27 -6.30 3.92
CA ILE A 60 8.29 -5.68 2.56
C ILE A 60 9.01 -4.33 2.55
N THR A 61 9.64 -3.96 3.67
CA THR A 61 10.43 -2.74 3.78
C THR A 61 11.89 -3.06 3.46
N HIS A 62 12.44 -2.37 2.47
CA HIS A 62 13.83 -2.48 2.04
C HIS A 62 14.47 -1.09 2.08
N ASP A 63 15.59 -0.94 2.80
CA ASP A 63 16.29 0.34 2.97
C ASP A 63 15.37 1.49 3.42
N GLY A 64 14.46 1.19 4.36
CA GLY A 64 13.48 2.15 4.89
C GLY A 64 12.34 2.50 3.94
N ASN A 65 12.27 1.88 2.76
CA ASN A 65 11.24 2.13 1.76
C ASN A 65 10.45 0.86 1.44
N ILE A 66 9.15 1.01 1.18
CA ILE A 66 8.32 -0.10 0.70
C ILE A 66 8.29 -0.03 -0.82
N ASN A 67 8.76 -1.08 -1.47
CA ASN A 67 8.71 -1.21 -2.91
C ASN A 67 7.52 -2.10 -3.32
N PHE A 68 6.91 -1.79 -4.46
CA PHE A 68 5.81 -2.57 -5.05
C PHE A 68 6.37 -3.58 -6.05
N LYS A 69 7.42 -4.33 -5.67
CA LYS A 69 8.07 -5.29 -6.57
C LYS A 69 7.35 -6.62 -6.61
N HIS A 70 6.92 -7.10 -5.44
CA HIS A 70 6.25 -8.38 -5.26
C HIS A 70 4.80 -8.15 -4.81
N LYS A 71 3.91 -9.08 -5.18
CA LYS A 71 2.59 -9.14 -4.56
C LYS A 71 2.73 -9.52 -3.08
N VAL A 72 1.72 -9.30 -2.29
CA VAL A 72 1.68 -9.62 -0.86
C VAL A 72 0.42 -10.40 -0.51
N PHE A 73 0.47 -11.10 0.61
CA PHE A 73 -0.71 -11.53 1.32
C PHE A 73 -0.69 -10.94 2.73
N TYR A 74 -1.87 -10.84 3.34
CA TYR A 74 -2.01 -10.41 4.73
C TYR A 74 -2.09 -11.65 5.63
N ASP A 75 -1.13 -11.77 6.54
CA ASP A 75 -1.14 -12.77 7.60
C ASP A 75 -1.83 -12.21 8.84
N LEU A 76 -3.05 -12.67 9.10
CA LEU A 76 -3.85 -12.24 10.24
C LEU A 76 -3.22 -12.67 11.58
N SER A 77 -2.50 -13.80 11.63
CA SER A 77 -1.95 -14.34 12.87
C SER A 77 -0.80 -13.51 13.42
N THR A 78 -0.01 -12.93 12.51
CA THR A 78 1.14 -12.08 12.85
C THR A 78 0.89 -10.60 12.57
N ASN A 79 -0.28 -10.25 12.02
CA ASN A 79 -0.67 -8.91 11.60
C ASN A 79 0.36 -8.27 10.64
N LYS A 80 0.81 -9.04 9.63
CA LYS A 80 1.89 -8.65 8.70
C LYS A 80 1.44 -8.69 7.24
N LEU A 81 2.03 -7.81 6.42
CA LEU A 81 2.08 -8.04 4.97
C LEU A 81 3.32 -8.84 4.61
N ILE A 82 3.12 -10.01 4.03
CA ILE A 82 4.18 -10.94 3.66
C ILE A 82 4.30 -10.95 2.13
N PRO A 83 5.52 -10.78 1.56
CA PRO A 83 5.72 -10.84 0.12
C PRO A 83 5.45 -12.26 -0.40
N LEU A 84 4.79 -12.33 -1.55
CA LEU A 84 4.66 -13.54 -2.36
C LEU A 84 5.89 -13.61 -3.26
N SER A 85 6.73 -14.61 -3.00
CA SER A 85 7.96 -14.94 -3.73
C SER A 85 7.70 -15.17 -5.22
#